data_AF-A0A496P2V1-F1
#
_entry.id   AF-A0A496P2V1-F1
#
_cell.length_a   1.000
_cell.length_b   1.000
_cell.length_c   1.000
_cell.angle_alpha   90.00
_cell.angle_beta   90.00
_cell.angle_gamma   90.00
#
_symmetry.space_group_name_H-M   'P 1'
#
loop_
_entity.id
_entity.type
_entity.pdbx_description
1 polymer ?
#
loop_
_entity_poly.entity_id
_entity_poly.type
_entity_poly.pdbx_seq_one_letter_code
_entity_poly.pdbx_strand_id
1 'polypeptide(L)'
;MTTSQLTFTRFIAAFLLFVYHFGEIKNGEHLNLGVSYFYVLSGFVMILAYGKKEHISPKEYYINRLARIYPLHIMTLLLAIAANLFKYINYLEYVNFDIPSLFVNALLIHAWIPQTSLSYNVP
;
A
#
# COMPACT_ATOMS: atom_id res chain seq x y z
N MET A 1 -12.18 18.87 15.43
CA MET A 1 -11.69 17.48 15.37
C MET A 1 -10.20 17.52 15.11
N THR A 2 -9.37 17.07 16.05
CA THR A 2 -7.91 17.07 15.88
C THR A 2 -7.53 15.92 14.95
N THR A 3 -6.67 16.18 13.96
CA THR A 3 -6.24 15.18 12.96
C THR A 3 -5.61 13.94 13.60
N SER A 4 -5.06 14.08 14.81
CA SER A 4 -4.41 13.03 15.61
C SER A 4 -5.32 11.82 15.90
N GLN A 5 -6.62 12.04 16.14
CA GLN A 5 -7.55 10.93 16.42
C GLN A 5 -7.72 10.00 15.21
N LEU A 6 -7.80 10.57 14.00
CA LEU A 6 -7.90 9.82 12.74
C LEU A 6 -6.60 9.08 12.41
N THR A 7 -5.44 9.64 12.79
CA THR A 7 -4.14 9.00 12.59
C THR A 7 -3.97 7.78 13.49
N PHE A 8 -4.41 7.87 14.75
CA PHE A 8 -4.31 6.78 15.71
C PHE A 8 -5.20 5.58 15.35
N THR A 9 -6.46 5.82 14.97
CA THR A 9 -7.34 4.72 14.57
C THR A 9 -6.90 4.05 13.27
N ARG A 10 -6.29 4.80 12.35
CA ARG A 10 -5.66 4.25 11.15
C ARG A 10 -4.52 3.30 11.49
N PHE A 11 -3.68 3.69 12.44
CA PHE A 11 -2.57 2.85 12.89
C PHE A 11 -3.07 1.52 13.46
N ILE A 12 -4.08 1.55 14.34
CA ILE A 12 -4.70 0.33 14.90
C ILE A 12 -5.23 -0.56 13.78
N ALA A 13 -5.95 0.01 12.83
CA ALA A 13 -6.49 -0.77 11.71
C ALA A 13 -5.36 -1.42 10.88
N ALA A 14 -4.26 -0.71 10.62
CA ALA A 14 -3.12 -1.24 9.83
C ALA A 14 -2.46 -2.40 10.57
N PHE A 15 -2.26 -2.23 11.87
CA PHE A 15 -1.66 -3.25 12.72
C PHE A 15 -2.52 -4.52 12.77
N LEU A 16 -3.84 -4.39 12.90
CA LEU A 16 -4.76 -5.52 12.86
C LEU A 16 -4.72 -6.27 11.51
N LEU A 17 -4.64 -5.54 10.38
CA LEU A 17 -4.49 -6.15 9.06
C LEU A 17 -3.15 -6.88 8.88
N PHE A 18 -2.07 -6.32 9.43
CA PHE A 18 -0.76 -6.97 9.46
C PHE A 18 -0.81 -8.29 10.24
N VAL A 19 -1.33 -8.26 11.47
CA VAL A 19 -1.49 -9.48 12.29
C VAL A 19 -2.40 -10.50 11.61
N TYR A 20 -3.42 -10.06 10.87
CA TYR A 20 -4.30 -10.97 10.13
C TYR A 20 -3.58 -11.71 8.99
N HIS A 21 -2.79 -10.99 8.17
CA HIS A 21 -2.08 -11.63 7.05
C HIS A 21 -0.90 -12.50 7.52
N PHE A 22 -0.18 -12.06 8.57
CA PHE A 22 1.05 -12.71 9.02
C PHE A 22 0.88 -13.64 10.23
N GLY A 23 -0.23 -13.55 10.97
CA GLY A 23 -0.43 -14.24 12.24
C GLY A 23 -1.11 -15.62 12.15
N GLU A 24 -1.28 -16.18 10.95
CA GLU A 24 -1.98 -17.45 10.69
C GLU A 24 -3.33 -17.59 11.44
N ILE A 25 -4.10 -16.50 11.57
CA ILE A 25 -5.36 -16.51 12.33
C ILE A 25 -6.45 -17.19 11.48
N LYS A 26 -6.66 -18.48 11.72
CA LYS A 26 -7.60 -19.34 10.96
C LYS A 26 -9.08 -18.95 11.04
N ASN A 27 -9.49 -18.11 12.00
CA ASN A 27 -10.89 -17.72 12.26
C ASN A 27 -11.12 -16.20 12.20
N GLY A 28 -10.52 -15.51 11.23
CA GLY A 28 -10.57 -14.05 11.12
C GLY A 28 -11.65 -13.47 10.20
N GLU A 29 -12.82 -14.13 10.06
CA GLU A 29 -13.84 -13.77 9.05
C GLU A 29 -14.31 -12.30 9.10
N HIS A 30 -14.22 -11.65 10.27
CA HIS A 30 -14.63 -10.26 10.45
C HIS A 30 -13.50 -9.22 10.29
N LEU A 31 -12.23 -9.63 10.12
CA LEU A 31 -11.11 -8.68 9.99
C LEU A 31 -11.04 -8.00 8.62
N ASN A 32 -11.78 -8.49 7.62
CA ASN A 32 -12.06 -7.76 6.38
C ASN A 32 -12.73 -6.39 6.62
N LEU A 33 -13.43 -6.22 7.75
CA LEU A 33 -14.00 -4.94 8.16
C LEU A 33 -12.91 -3.86 8.35
N GLY A 34 -11.68 -4.27 8.69
CA GLY A 34 -10.53 -3.36 8.77
C GLY A 34 -10.24 -2.68 7.42
N VAL A 35 -10.32 -3.44 6.33
CA VAL A 35 -10.14 -2.91 4.96
C VAL A 35 -11.25 -1.90 4.63
N SER A 36 -12.51 -2.26 4.89
CA SER A 36 -13.65 -1.36 4.70
C SER A 36 -13.52 -0.08 5.54
N TYR A 37 -13.07 -0.20 6.80
CA TYR A 37 -12.80 0.92 7.69
C TYR A 37 -11.73 1.85 7.11
N PHE A 38 -10.63 1.29 6.58
CA PHE A 38 -9.58 2.07 5.91
C PHE A 38 -10.10 2.88 4.74
N TYR A 39 -10.91 2.27 3.87
CA TYR A 39 -11.50 2.96 2.73
C TYR A 39 -12.37 4.14 3.17
N VAL A 40 -13.27 3.93 4.13
CA VAL A 40 -14.13 5.00 4.66
C VAL A 40 -13.31 6.13 5.29
N LEU A 41 -12.31 5.78 6.12
CA LEU A 41 -11.43 6.76 6.76
C LEU A 41 -10.60 7.57 5.75
N SER A 42 -10.16 6.94 4.66
CA SER A 42 -9.45 7.62 3.58
C SER A 42 -10.31 8.70 2.93
N GLY A 43 -11.61 8.43 2.74
CA GLY A 43 -12.59 9.37 2.22
C GLY A 43 -12.77 10.58 3.12
N PHE A 44 -12.94 10.35 4.43
CA PHE A 44 -13.01 11.45 5.42
C PHE A 44 -11.74 12.32 5.41
N VAL A 45 -10.55 11.72 5.34
CA VAL A 45 -9.32 12.50 5.27
C VAL A 45 -9.21 13.31 3.97
N MET A 46 -9.69 12.78 2.84
CA MET A 46 -9.77 13.56 1.60
C MET A 46 -10.70 14.77 1.73
N ILE A 47 -11.90 14.57 2.31
CA ILE A 47 -12.88 15.64 2.53
C ILE A 47 -12.28 16.71 3.45
N LEU A 48 -11.59 16.33 4.53
CA LEU A 48 -10.96 17.31 5.42
C LEU A 48 -9.80 18.06 4.74
N ALA A 49 -9.02 17.40 3.90
CA ALA A 49 -7.86 17.98 3.23
C ALA A 49 -8.23 18.90 2.05
N TYR A 50 -9.32 18.60 1.34
CA TYR A 50 -9.69 19.29 0.10
C TYR A 50 -11.07 19.97 0.15
N GLY A 51 -11.96 19.60 1.07
CA GLY A 51 -13.34 20.08 1.12
C GLY A 51 -13.50 21.56 1.51
N LYS A 52 -12.44 22.20 2.02
CA LYS A 52 -12.41 23.66 2.27
C LYS A 52 -11.71 24.46 1.16
N LYS A 53 -11.22 23.79 0.10
CA LYS A 53 -10.53 24.46 -1.01
C LYS A 53 -11.56 24.85 -2.06
N GLU A 54 -11.64 26.14 -2.38
CA GLU A 54 -12.53 26.64 -3.44
C GLU A 54 -12.12 26.17 -4.83
N HIS A 55 -10.81 26.01 -5.06
CA HIS A 55 -10.26 25.50 -6.31
C HIS A 55 -9.24 24.39 -6.04
N ILE A 56 -9.36 23.27 -6.76
CA ILE A 56 -8.43 22.15 -6.71
C ILE A 56 -7.81 22.01 -8.09
N SER A 57 -6.54 22.37 -8.24
CA SER A 57 -5.79 22.11 -9.46
C SER A 57 -5.59 20.60 -9.63
N PRO A 58 -6.11 19.96 -10.70
CA PRO A 58 -5.93 18.54 -10.91
C PRO A 58 -4.45 18.17 -11.03
N LYS A 59 -3.67 19.03 -11.69
CA LYS A 59 -2.22 18.84 -11.88
C LYS A 59 -1.50 18.77 -10.53
N GLU A 60 -1.73 19.75 -9.66
CA GLU A 60 -1.09 19.77 -8.33
C GLU A 60 -1.57 18.61 -7.46
N TYR A 61 -2.85 18.22 -7.57
CA TYR A 61 -3.38 17.08 -6.85
C TYR A 61 -2.65 15.78 -7.20
N TYR A 62 -2.45 15.50 -8.49
CA TYR A 62 -1.73 14.30 -8.93
C TYR A 62 -0.24 14.37 -8.58
N ILE A 63 0.43 15.51 -8.77
CA ILE A 63 1.85 15.68 -8.41
C ILE A 63 2.06 15.42 -6.92
N ASN A 64 1.24 16.00 -6.04
CA ASN A 64 1.36 15.81 -4.60
C ASN A 64 1.16 14.34 -4.17
N ARG A 65 0.31 13.59 -4.89
CA ARG A 65 0.12 12.16 -4.63
C ARG A 65 1.28 11.33 -5.10
N LEU A 66 1.78 11.59 -6.30
CA LEU A 66 2.95 10.91 -6.84
C LEU A 66 4.17 11.17 -5.94
N ALA A 67 4.43 12.43 -5.58
CA ALA A 67 5.53 12.80 -4.68
C ALA A 67 5.43 12.15 -3.29
N ARG A 68 4.23 11.76 -2.85
CA ARG A 68 4.03 11.04 -1.59
C ARG A 68 4.24 9.53 -1.71
N ILE A 69 3.76 8.90 -2.79
CA ILE A 69 3.74 7.43 -2.94
C ILE A 69 5.05 6.93 -3.55
N TYR A 70 5.54 7.58 -4.60
CA TYR A 70 6.65 7.08 -5.42
C TYR A 70 7.97 6.94 -4.64
N PRO A 71 8.39 7.89 -3.79
CA PRO A 71 9.66 7.75 -3.07
C PRO A 71 9.72 6.52 -2.18
N LEU A 72 8.64 6.29 -1.42
CA LEU A 72 8.53 5.11 -0.57
C LEU A 72 8.48 3.82 -1.41
N HIS A 73 7.68 3.82 -2.48
CA HIS A 73 7.52 2.65 -3.35
C HIS A 73 8.83 2.24 -4.04
N ILE A 74 9.56 3.20 -4.60
CA ILE A 74 10.86 2.93 -5.23
C ILE A 74 11.86 2.43 -4.20
N MET A 75 11.88 3.00 -2.99
CA MET A 75 12.74 2.52 -1.91
C MET A 75 12.43 1.06 -1.57
N THR A 76 11.16 0.69 -1.39
CA THR A 76 10.77 -0.68 -1.08
C THR A 76 11.02 -1.65 -2.24
N LEU A 77 10.84 -1.19 -3.48
CA LEU A 77 11.15 -1.98 -4.68
C LEU A 77 12.66 -2.27 -4.78
N LEU A 78 13.50 -1.27 -4.51
CA LEU A 78 14.96 -1.44 -4.46
C LEU A 78 15.38 -2.40 -3.34
N LEU A 79 14.73 -2.31 -2.17
CA LEU A 79 14.94 -3.27 -1.08
C LEU A 79 14.54 -4.69 -1.47
N ALA A 80 13.43 -4.87 -2.18
CA ALA A 80 13.02 -6.17 -2.69
C ALA A 80 14.03 -6.76 -3.70
N ILE A 81 14.53 -5.93 -4.62
CA ILE A 81 15.59 -6.32 -5.57
C ILE A 81 16.87 -6.68 -4.82
N ALA A 82 17.29 -5.87 -3.86
CA ALA A 82 18.48 -6.14 -3.05
C ALA A 82 18.32 -7.47 -2.30
N ALA A 83 17.18 -7.69 -1.63
CA ALA A 83 16.88 -8.92 -0.92
C ALA A 83 16.91 -10.16 -1.83
N ASN A 84 16.47 -10.05 -3.09
CA ASN A 84 16.59 -11.14 -4.06
C ASN A 84 18.05 -11.44 -4.45
N LEU A 85 18.87 -10.41 -4.65
CA LEU A 85 20.30 -10.57 -4.96
C LEU A 85 21.06 -11.23 -3.79
N PHE A 86 20.69 -10.88 -2.56
CA PHE A 86 21.19 -11.53 -1.34
C PHE A 86 20.36 -12.78 -1.03
N LYS A 87 20.51 -13.84 -1.85
CA LYS A 87 19.84 -15.16 -1.77
C LYS A 87 19.72 -15.82 -0.38
N TYR A 88 20.40 -15.31 0.65
CA TYR A 88 20.32 -15.77 2.03
C TYR A 88 19.03 -15.35 2.75
N ILE A 89 18.19 -14.49 2.16
CA ILE A 89 16.87 -14.14 2.70
C ILE A 89 15.83 -15.10 2.13
N ASN A 90 15.60 -16.24 2.82
CA ASN A 90 14.64 -17.29 2.44
C ASN A 90 13.19 -16.80 2.22
N TYR A 91 12.86 -15.58 2.63
CA TYR A 91 11.51 -15.02 2.51
C TYR A 91 11.05 -14.82 1.05
N LEU A 92 11.98 -14.62 0.10
CA LEU A 92 11.67 -14.32 -1.29
C LEU A 92 11.88 -15.50 -2.25
N GLU A 93 12.08 -16.71 -1.75
CA GLU A 93 12.32 -17.90 -2.59
C GLU A 93 11.14 -18.18 -3.54
N TYR A 94 9.91 -17.82 -3.13
CA TYR A 94 8.68 -17.98 -3.91
C TYR A 94 8.41 -16.83 -4.89
N VAL A 95 9.24 -15.79 -4.90
CA VAL A 95 9.01 -14.58 -5.68
C VAL A 95 9.82 -14.64 -6.97
N ASN A 96 9.13 -14.76 -8.10
CA ASN A 96 9.76 -14.71 -9.42
C ASN A 96 10.08 -13.27 -9.80
N PHE A 97 11.37 -12.93 -9.86
CA PHE A 97 11.84 -11.63 -10.33
C PHE A 97 12.03 -11.65 -11.85
N ASP A 98 10.99 -11.25 -12.58
CA ASP A 98 11.02 -11.05 -14.02
C ASP A 98 11.02 -9.56 -14.39
N ILE A 99 11.70 -9.25 -15.50
CA ILE A 99 11.84 -7.87 -16.01
C ILE A 99 10.47 -7.22 -16.30
N PRO A 100 9.51 -7.89 -16.96
CA PRO A 100 8.16 -7.33 -17.15
C PRO A 100 7.48 -6.94 -15.84
N SER A 101 7.48 -7.83 -14.83
CA SER A 101 6.89 -7.52 -13.51
C SER A 101 7.59 -6.33 -12.84
N LEU A 102 8.91 -6.20 -12.97
CA LEU A 102 9.64 -5.04 -12.42
C LEU A 102 9.16 -3.73 -13.06
N PHE A 103 8.98 -3.70 -14.39
CA PHE A 103 8.48 -2.51 -15.07
C PHE A 103 7.07 -2.11 -14.66
N VAL A 104 6.14 -3.08 -14.59
CA VAL A 104 4.75 -2.76 -14.18
C VAL A 104 4.66 -2.38 -12.70
N ASN A 105 5.52 -2.93 -11.84
CA ASN A 105 5.62 -2.49 -10.44
C ASN A 105 6.24 -1.10 -10.33
N ALA A 106 7.30 -0.81 -11.08
CA ALA A 106 7.92 0.51 -11.12
C ALA A 106 6.95 1.59 -11.61
N LEU A 107 6.02 1.25 -12.51
CA LEU A 107 4.96 2.13 -13.01
C LEU A 107 3.68 2.14 -12.15
N LEU A 108 3.60 1.34 -11.07
CA LEU A 108 2.41 1.19 -10.21
C LEU A 108 1.15 0.69 -10.97
N ILE A 109 1.33 -0.03 -12.08
CA ILE A 109 0.23 -0.61 -12.89
C ILE A 109 0.09 -2.13 -12.74
N HIS A 110 0.92 -2.76 -11.90
CA HIS A 110 0.87 -4.21 -11.66
C HIS A 110 -0.52 -4.71 -11.23
N ALA A 111 -1.28 -3.91 -10.47
CA ALA A 111 -2.64 -4.28 -10.04
C ALA A 111 -3.69 -4.28 -11.17
N TRP A 112 -3.41 -3.68 -12.33
CA TRP A 112 -4.34 -3.64 -13.47
C TRP A 112 -4.27 -4.90 -14.32
N ILE A 113 -3.17 -5.66 -14.22
CA ILE A 113 -2.91 -6.86 -14.99
C ILE A 113 -3.06 -8.04 -14.02
N PRO A 114 -4.08 -8.91 -14.17
CA PRO A 114 -4.36 -9.97 -13.21
C PRO A 114 -3.15 -10.87 -12.93
N GLN A 115 -2.33 -11.17 -13.94
CA GLN A 115 -1.16 -12.04 -13.79
C GLN A 115 -0.06 -11.44 -12.91
N THR A 116 0.07 -10.12 -12.85
CA THR A 116 1.13 -9.42 -12.08
C THR A 116 0.60 -8.75 -10.82
N SER A 117 -0.70 -8.88 -10.53
CA SER A 117 -1.36 -8.24 -9.39
C SER A 117 -0.66 -8.52 -8.05
N LEU A 118 -0.23 -9.76 -7.83
CA LEU A 118 0.49 -10.21 -6.62
C LEU A 118 2.01 -10.27 -6.78
N SER A 119 2.56 -9.84 -7.92
CA SER A 119 4.01 -9.83 -8.12
C SER A 119 4.68 -8.95 -7.05
N TYR A 120 5.73 -9.47 -6.40
CA TYR A 120 6.48 -8.83 -5.30
C TYR A 120 5.68 -8.46 -4.04
N ASN A 121 4.37 -8.75 -4.01
CA ASN A 121 3.45 -8.40 -2.93
C ASN A 121 2.80 -9.65 -2.34
N VAL A 122 3.61 -10.68 -2.10
CA VAL A 122 3.14 -11.94 -1.50
C VAL A 122 2.83 -11.66 -0.03
N PRO A 123 1.66 -12.09 0.50
CA PRO A 123 1.33 -11.94 1.91
C PRO A 123 2.34 -12.68 2.81
#